data_AF-A0A7R9Q6Z6-F1
#
_entry.id   AF-A0A7R9Q6Z6-F1
#
_cell.length_a   1.000
_cell.length_b   1.000
_cell.length_c   1.000
_cell.angle_alpha   90.00
_cell.angle_beta   90.00
_cell.angle_gamma   90.00
#
_symmetry.space_group_name_H-M   'P 1'
#
loop_
_entity.id
_entity.type
_entity.pdbx_description
1 polymer ?
#
loop_
_entity_poly.entity_id
_entity_poly.type
_entity_poly.pdbx_seq_one_letter_code
_entity_poly.pdbx_strand_id
1 'polypeptide(L)'
;ALAAEGFLDIDFDTLTTVLERDTLRIREVVLFNAVVRWAEQECLRKSLPDNPDNQRQMLSRALYLIRFPLMTVEEFAVDVAQSGILTDREVVSLFLFFTVNPKPTVPFPDIPRCCITGKEQVVSRFQRTESRWGYSGTSDRIRFTVDRRIFVIGFGLYGSIHGPSDYDVTVQIIHTGSGKLLASNDTTFSCDGTPNTFRVMFKTPVEINPNTNYTACATLKGSDSHYGTNGSRKVVFDLSGSVGKVIFQFSYAAGCNNGTSVEDGQIPEIIFYT
;
A
#
# COMPACT_ATOMS: atom_id res chain seq x y z
N ALA A 1 -9.01 -0.40 16.89
CA ALA A 1 -9.82 -1.46 16.23
C ALA A 1 -9.63 -2.80 16.95
N LEU A 2 -8.46 -3.45 16.86
CA LEU A 2 -8.21 -4.76 17.51
C LEU A 2 -8.15 -4.74 19.05
N ALA A 3 -7.93 -3.57 19.65
CA ALA A 3 -8.03 -3.35 21.09
C ALA A 3 -9.42 -2.86 21.56
N ALA A 4 -10.33 -2.57 20.62
CA ALA A 4 -11.68 -2.10 20.97
C ALA A 4 -12.57 -3.32 21.27
N GLU A 5 -13.48 -3.18 22.24
CA GLU A 5 -14.40 -4.26 22.63
C GLU A 5 -15.17 -4.84 21.44
N GLY A 6 -15.54 -4.01 20.47
CA GLY A 6 -16.26 -4.44 19.26
C GLY A 6 -15.50 -5.39 18.34
N PHE A 7 -14.18 -5.61 18.51
CA PHE A 7 -13.48 -6.66 17.77
C PHE A 7 -13.93 -8.06 18.21
N LEU A 8 -14.32 -8.22 19.48
CA LEU A 8 -14.79 -9.51 19.99
C LEU A 8 -16.16 -9.89 19.41
N ASP A 9 -16.91 -8.92 18.90
CA ASP A 9 -18.29 -9.08 18.40
C ASP A 9 -18.39 -9.35 16.90
N ILE A 10 -17.27 -9.42 16.19
CA ILE A 10 -17.28 -9.75 14.75
C ILE A 10 -17.51 -11.25 14.53
N ASP A 11 -18.16 -11.59 13.42
CA ASP A 11 -18.30 -12.98 12.98
C ASP A 11 -17.00 -13.55 12.40
N PHE A 12 -16.98 -14.87 12.21
CA PHE A 12 -15.80 -15.61 11.73
C PHE A 12 -15.33 -15.22 10.32
N ASP A 13 -16.25 -14.87 9.41
CA ASP A 13 -15.88 -14.50 8.04
C ASP A 13 -15.27 -13.09 8.02
N THR A 14 -15.80 -12.19 8.84
CA THR A 14 -15.19 -10.88 9.08
C THR A 14 -13.79 -11.02 9.70
N LEU A 15 -13.62 -11.89 10.71
CA LEU A 15 -12.30 -12.19 11.28
C LEU A 15 -11.32 -12.67 10.20
N THR A 16 -11.73 -13.65 9.40
CA THR A 16 -10.92 -14.21 8.30
C THR A 16 -10.51 -13.12 7.32
N THR A 17 -11.47 -12.28 6.90
CA THR A 17 -11.21 -11.15 5.99
C THR A 17 -10.21 -10.16 6.56
N VAL A 18 -10.24 -9.88 7.87
CA VAL A 18 -9.25 -9.03 8.54
C VAL A 18 -7.86 -9.67 8.51
N LEU A 19 -7.77 -10.97 8.78
CA LEU A 19 -6.50 -11.71 8.82
C LEU A 19 -5.87 -11.93 7.44
N GLU A 20 -6.66 -11.90 6.37
CA GLU A 20 -6.13 -11.99 4.99
C GLU A 20 -5.50 -10.67 4.51
N ARG A 21 -5.85 -9.53 5.12
CA ARG A 21 -5.40 -8.21 4.64
C ARG A 21 -3.90 -8.00 4.85
N ASP A 22 -3.18 -7.85 3.74
CA ASP A 22 -1.78 -7.40 3.77
C ASP A 22 -1.61 -5.96 4.26
N THR A 23 -2.68 -5.15 4.23
CA THR A 23 -2.65 -3.74 4.66
C THR A 23 -2.81 -3.57 6.17
N LEU A 24 -2.97 -4.65 6.94
CA LEU A 24 -3.17 -4.59 8.38
C LEU A 24 -1.88 -4.15 9.10
N ARG A 25 -1.90 -2.97 9.70
CA ARG A 25 -0.76 -2.37 10.43
C ARG A 25 -0.71 -2.85 11.87
N ILE A 26 -0.25 -4.07 12.10
CA ILE A 26 -0.09 -4.64 13.44
C ILE A 26 1.05 -5.64 13.49
N ARG A 27 1.72 -5.77 14.65
CA ARG A 27 2.67 -6.86 14.90
C ARG A 27 1.91 -8.17 14.98
N GLU A 28 2.44 -9.23 14.38
CA GLU A 28 1.79 -10.56 14.37
C GLU A 28 1.51 -11.07 15.79
N VAL A 29 2.41 -10.83 16.76
CA VAL A 29 2.18 -11.25 18.16
C VAL A 29 0.95 -10.57 18.78
N VAL A 30 0.75 -9.29 18.50
CA VAL A 30 -0.41 -8.53 19.00
C VAL A 30 -1.69 -8.98 18.28
N LEU A 31 -1.57 -9.31 16.98
CA LEU A 31 -2.66 -9.89 16.21
C LEU A 31 -3.07 -11.25 16.76
N PHE A 32 -2.10 -12.13 17.02
CA PHE A 32 -2.34 -13.43 17.62
C PHE A 32 -3.09 -13.29 18.95
N ASN A 33 -2.60 -12.44 19.87
CA ASN A 33 -3.27 -12.22 21.16
C ASN A 33 -4.70 -11.67 21.01
N ALA A 34 -4.97 -10.82 20.00
CA ALA A 34 -6.33 -10.37 19.71
C ALA A 34 -7.23 -11.51 19.17
N VAL A 35 -6.67 -12.39 18.33
CA VAL A 35 -7.36 -13.54 17.76
C VAL A 35 -7.67 -14.59 18.84
N VAL A 36 -6.76 -14.81 19.79
CA VAL A 36 -7.01 -15.70 20.96
C VAL A 36 -8.18 -15.17 21.78
N ARG A 37 -8.20 -13.88 22.11
CA ARG A 37 -9.32 -13.26 22.83
C ARG A 37 -10.65 -13.38 22.08
N TRP A 38 -10.62 -13.29 20.75
CA TRP A 38 -11.81 -13.55 19.93
C TRP A 38 -12.27 -15.01 20.07
N ALA A 39 -11.34 -15.97 20.07
CA ALA A 39 -11.65 -17.39 20.24
C ALA A 39 -12.23 -17.71 21.63
N GLU A 40 -11.66 -17.13 22.68
CA GLU A 40 -12.18 -17.21 24.06
C GLU A 40 -13.65 -16.76 24.12
N GLN A 41 -13.94 -15.59 23.53
CA GLN A 41 -15.30 -15.07 23.47
C GLN A 41 -16.23 -15.99 22.68
N GLU A 42 -15.73 -16.60 21.60
CA GLU A 42 -16.54 -17.47 20.76
C GLU A 42 -16.81 -18.85 21.37
N CYS A 43 -15.89 -19.35 22.20
CA CYS A 43 -16.13 -20.47 23.09
C CYS A 43 -17.26 -20.15 24.08
N LEU A 44 -17.26 -18.95 24.69
CA LEU A 44 -18.33 -18.50 25.58
C LEU A 44 -19.68 -18.42 24.87
N ARG A 45 -19.75 -17.85 23.65
CA ARG A 45 -20.99 -17.79 22.86
C ARG A 45 -21.57 -19.17 22.54
N LYS A 46 -20.72 -20.18 22.34
CA LYS A 46 -21.12 -21.57 22.08
C LYS A 46 -21.27 -22.43 23.34
N SER A 47 -21.14 -21.83 24.53
CA SER A 47 -21.20 -22.55 25.81
C SER A 47 -20.18 -23.70 25.90
N LEU A 48 -19.00 -23.52 25.31
CA LEU A 48 -17.88 -24.45 25.39
C LEU A 48 -16.89 -24.00 26.47
N PRO A 49 -16.21 -24.94 27.17
CA PRO A 49 -15.14 -24.59 28.09
C PRO A 49 -14.02 -23.82 27.37
N ASP A 50 -13.52 -22.77 27.99
CA ASP A 50 -12.38 -22.01 27.49
C ASP A 50 -11.08 -22.78 27.73
N ASN A 51 -10.64 -23.53 26.72
CA ASN A 51 -9.40 -24.28 26.73
C ASN A 51 -8.74 -24.26 25.33
N PRO A 52 -7.43 -24.56 25.22
CA PRO A 52 -6.71 -24.41 23.97
C PRO A 52 -7.28 -25.24 22.81
N ASP A 53 -7.80 -26.45 23.09
CA ASP A 53 -8.39 -27.32 22.06
C ASP A 53 -9.65 -26.69 21.45
N ASN A 54 -10.54 -26.15 22.30
CA ASN A 54 -11.75 -25.48 21.87
C ASN A 54 -11.44 -24.16 21.15
N GLN A 55 -10.48 -23.37 21.66
CA GLN A 55 -10.03 -22.14 21.01
C GLN A 55 -9.49 -22.44 19.61
N ARG A 56 -8.61 -23.46 19.47
CA ARG A 56 -8.09 -23.91 18.18
C ARG A 56 -9.22 -24.33 17.23
N GLN A 57 -10.23 -25.03 17.74
CA GLN A 57 -11.41 -25.43 16.95
C GLN A 57 -12.21 -24.21 16.47
N MET A 58 -12.38 -23.18 17.30
CA MET A 58 -13.07 -21.94 16.92
C MET A 58 -12.28 -21.15 15.87
N LEU A 59 -10.95 -21.11 16.00
CA LEU A 59 -10.09 -20.44 15.03
C LEU A 59 -10.04 -21.18 13.69
N SER A 60 -10.01 -22.52 13.69
CA SER A 60 -10.05 -23.32 12.45
C SER A 60 -9.06 -22.80 11.40
N ARG A 61 -9.53 -22.45 10.19
CA ARG A 61 -8.70 -21.88 9.11
C ARG A 61 -8.06 -20.53 9.45
N ALA A 62 -8.66 -19.73 10.33
CA ALA A 62 -8.18 -18.39 10.67
C ALA A 62 -6.80 -18.44 11.35
N LEU A 63 -6.51 -19.51 12.11
CA LEU A 63 -5.21 -19.73 12.76
C LEU A 63 -4.07 -19.76 11.73
N TYR A 64 -4.31 -20.35 10.56
CA TYR A 64 -3.32 -20.50 9.49
C TYR A 64 -3.13 -19.22 8.65
N LEU A 65 -3.88 -18.16 8.93
CA LEU A 65 -3.69 -16.84 8.32
C LEU A 65 -2.74 -15.94 9.13
N ILE A 66 -2.38 -16.35 10.35
CA ILE A 66 -1.41 -15.67 11.20
C ILE A 66 0.01 -16.01 10.72
N ARG A 67 0.86 -14.99 10.66
CA ARG A 67 2.21 -15.11 10.07
C ARG A 67 3.24 -15.31 11.16
N PHE A 68 3.12 -16.40 11.92
CA PHE A 68 4.06 -16.76 12.99
C PHE A 68 5.55 -16.69 12.58
N PRO A 69 5.96 -17.07 11.35
CA PRO A 69 7.34 -16.93 10.89
C PRO A 69 7.93 -15.51 10.93
N LEU A 70 7.09 -14.49 11.10
CA LEU A 70 7.48 -13.08 11.16
C LEU A 70 7.59 -12.54 12.59
N MET A 71 7.28 -13.35 13.61
CA MET A 71 7.52 -13.00 15.00
C MET A 71 9.01 -13.16 15.34
N THR A 72 9.46 -12.46 16.37
CA THR A 72 10.75 -12.80 17.00
C THR A 72 10.65 -14.13 17.74
N VAL A 73 11.79 -14.79 17.96
CA VAL A 73 11.82 -16.07 18.71
C VAL A 73 11.29 -15.87 20.11
N GLU A 74 11.61 -14.73 20.73
CA GLU A 74 11.18 -14.35 22.06
C GLU A 74 9.66 -14.14 22.12
N GLU A 75 9.08 -13.35 21.19
CA GLU A 75 7.63 -13.17 21.10
C GLU A 75 6.91 -14.51 20.88
N PHE A 76 7.41 -15.34 19.97
CA PHE A 76 6.83 -16.65 19.70
C PHE A 76 6.91 -17.58 20.93
N ALA A 77 8.06 -17.62 21.60
CA ALA A 77 8.28 -18.50 22.74
C ALA A 77 7.44 -18.12 23.96
N VAL A 78 7.19 -16.82 24.17
CA VAL A 78 6.43 -16.30 25.32
C VAL A 78 4.93 -16.39 25.08
N ASP A 79 4.44 -15.88 23.95
CA ASP A 79 3.00 -15.74 23.72
C ASP A 79 2.38 -16.96 23.02
N VAL A 80 3.04 -17.48 21.97
CA VAL A 80 2.42 -18.48 21.09
C VAL A 80 2.69 -19.90 21.56
N ALA A 81 3.96 -20.24 21.80
CA ALA A 81 4.38 -21.60 22.13
C ALA A 81 3.80 -22.09 23.47
N GLN A 82 3.54 -21.17 24.41
CA GLN A 82 2.95 -21.48 25.72
C GLN A 82 1.42 -21.50 25.71
N SER A 83 0.78 -21.05 24.62
CA SER A 83 -0.70 -20.95 24.57
C SER A 83 -1.39 -22.31 24.48
N GLY A 84 -0.70 -23.35 23.99
CA GLY A 84 -1.26 -24.67 23.73
C GLY A 84 -2.18 -24.73 22.50
N ILE A 85 -2.36 -23.62 21.76
CA ILE A 85 -3.23 -23.56 20.57
C ILE A 85 -2.56 -24.19 19.35
N LEU A 86 -1.24 -24.03 19.21
CA LEU A 86 -0.46 -24.73 18.19
C LEU A 86 -0.13 -26.14 18.69
N THR A 87 -0.12 -27.10 17.77
CA THR A 87 0.35 -28.46 18.08
C THR A 87 1.85 -28.46 18.33
N ASP A 88 2.35 -29.41 19.11
CA ASP A 88 3.79 -29.57 19.37
C ASP A 88 4.60 -29.66 18.07
N ARG A 89 4.04 -30.32 17.04
CA ARG A 89 4.67 -30.41 15.71
C ARG A 89 4.79 -29.04 15.04
N GLU A 90 3.74 -28.21 15.11
CA GLU A 90 3.75 -26.85 14.58
C GLU A 90 4.76 -25.98 15.35
N VAL A 91 4.75 -26.04 16.68
CA VAL A 91 5.71 -25.33 17.54
C VAL A 91 7.15 -25.69 17.20
N VAL A 92 7.48 -26.98 17.14
CA VAL A 92 8.82 -27.46 16.76
C VAL A 92 9.20 -26.99 15.36
N SER A 93 8.30 -27.07 14.38
CA SER A 93 8.58 -26.64 13.01
C SER A 93 8.86 -25.14 12.90
N LEU A 94 8.16 -24.30 13.68
CA LEU A 94 8.41 -22.86 13.74
C LEU A 94 9.73 -22.53 14.46
N PHE A 95 10.08 -23.24 15.55
CA PHE A 95 11.40 -23.09 16.17
C PHE A 95 12.55 -23.45 15.23
N LEU A 96 12.39 -24.53 14.43
CA LEU A 96 13.35 -24.86 13.37
C LEU A 96 13.39 -23.74 12.31
N PHE A 97 12.23 -23.22 11.90
CA PHE A 97 12.17 -22.10 10.94
C PHE A 97 12.98 -20.87 11.39
N PHE A 98 12.97 -20.54 12.68
CA PHE A 98 13.71 -19.39 13.20
C PHE A 98 15.23 -19.62 13.31
N THR A 99 15.67 -20.88 13.43
CA THR A 99 17.04 -21.19 13.86
C THR A 99 17.92 -21.77 12.75
N VAL A 100 17.35 -22.49 11.79
CA VAL A 100 18.13 -23.23 10.77
C VAL A 100 18.17 -22.53 9.41
N ASN A 101 19.22 -22.81 8.64
CA ASN A 101 19.40 -22.35 7.27
C ASN A 101 19.91 -23.53 6.40
N PRO A 102 19.21 -23.92 5.32
CA PRO A 102 18.01 -23.31 4.73
C PRO A 102 16.78 -23.44 5.64
N LYS A 103 15.90 -22.42 5.55
CA LYS A 103 14.65 -22.41 6.32
C LYS A 103 13.71 -23.53 5.83
N PRO A 104 13.18 -24.39 6.71
CA PRO A 104 12.19 -25.40 6.34
C PRO A 104 10.87 -24.76 5.90
N THR A 105 10.09 -25.50 5.12
CA THR A 105 8.71 -25.10 4.78
C THR A 105 7.80 -25.31 5.99
N VAL A 106 6.94 -24.33 6.27
CA VAL A 106 5.93 -24.35 7.33
C VAL A 106 4.54 -24.03 6.76
N PRO A 107 3.43 -24.46 7.40
CA PRO A 107 2.07 -24.23 6.89
C PRO A 107 1.56 -22.80 7.15
N PHE A 108 2.44 -21.86 7.50
CA PHE A 108 2.11 -20.49 7.86
C PHE A 108 2.75 -19.52 6.87
N PRO A 109 2.08 -18.41 6.52
CA PRO A 109 2.67 -17.41 5.63
C PRO A 109 3.91 -16.79 6.25
N ASP A 110 4.98 -16.68 5.47
CA ASP A 110 6.27 -16.12 5.87
C ASP A 110 6.60 -14.81 5.12
N ILE A 111 5.63 -14.29 4.37
CA ILE A 111 5.71 -13.01 3.67
C ILE A 111 5.14 -11.91 4.57
N PRO A 112 5.91 -10.87 4.91
CA PRO A 112 5.42 -9.71 5.65
C PRO A 112 4.10 -9.18 5.11
N ARG A 113 3.18 -8.81 6.02
CA ARG A 113 2.07 -7.92 5.64
C ARG A 113 2.71 -6.72 4.97
N CYS A 114 2.09 -6.22 3.90
CA CYS A 114 2.47 -4.96 3.29
C CYS A 114 2.09 -3.84 4.28
N CYS A 115 2.84 -3.81 5.38
CA CYS A 115 2.87 -2.81 6.41
C CYS A 115 3.47 -1.60 5.74
N ILE A 116 2.65 -0.91 4.95
CA ILE A 116 2.96 0.44 4.58
C ILE A 116 2.92 1.23 5.89
N THR A 117 4.05 1.34 6.54
CA THR A 117 4.21 1.98 7.84
C THR A 117 4.53 3.44 7.57
N GLY A 118 3.51 4.24 7.32
CA GLY A 118 3.71 5.66 7.06
C GLY A 118 2.41 6.44 7.06
N LYS A 119 2.52 7.73 7.40
CA LYS A 119 1.50 8.71 7.03
C LYS A 119 1.62 8.91 5.52
N GLU A 120 0.48 8.92 4.84
CA GLU A 120 0.44 9.22 3.41
C GLU A 120 1.06 10.59 3.15
N GLN A 121 1.91 10.66 2.14
CA GLN A 121 2.59 11.87 1.70
C GLN A 121 2.21 12.18 0.26
N VAL A 122 2.25 13.46 -0.09
CA VAL A 122 1.97 13.95 -1.44
C VAL A 122 3.07 14.92 -1.81
N VAL A 123 3.83 14.60 -2.86
CA VAL A 123 4.78 15.56 -3.44
C VAL A 123 4.13 16.19 -4.67
N SER A 124 4.08 17.52 -4.71
CA SER A 124 3.67 18.29 -5.87
C SER A 124 4.89 18.87 -6.59
N ARG A 125 4.91 18.78 -7.93
CA ARG A 125 6.04 19.25 -8.75
C ARG A 125 5.84 20.63 -9.37
N PHE A 126 4.64 21.19 -9.32
CA PHE A 126 4.31 22.48 -9.94
C PHE A 126 4.05 23.56 -8.90
N GLN A 127 4.36 24.81 -9.26
CA GLN A 127 4.13 25.97 -8.39
C GLN A 127 2.91 26.79 -8.82
N ARG A 128 2.40 26.56 -10.03
CA ARG A 128 1.27 27.28 -10.61
C ARG A 128 0.38 26.31 -11.38
N THR A 129 -0.87 26.70 -11.55
CA THR A 129 -1.87 25.98 -12.34
C THR A 129 -2.45 26.93 -13.38
N GLU A 130 -2.56 26.48 -14.61
CA GLU A 130 -3.07 27.22 -15.76
C GLU A 130 -4.10 26.36 -16.54
N SER A 131 -4.68 26.93 -17.59
CA SER A 131 -5.56 26.23 -18.55
C SER A 131 -5.07 26.54 -19.99
N ARG A 132 -5.23 25.72 -21.02
CA ARG A 132 -6.06 24.52 -21.28
C ARG A 132 -5.15 23.37 -21.73
N TRP A 133 -5.36 22.17 -21.21
CA TRP A 133 -4.63 20.95 -21.61
C TRP A 133 -5.57 19.89 -22.18
N GLY A 134 -5.30 19.46 -23.42
CA GLY A 134 -6.18 18.62 -24.21
C GLY A 134 -5.72 17.17 -24.34
N TYR A 135 -6.64 16.30 -24.73
CA TYR A 135 -6.44 14.85 -24.81
C TYR A 135 -6.87 14.29 -26.15
N SER A 136 -5.94 13.58 -26.82
CA SER A 136 -6.17 12.90 -28.11
C SER A 136 -5.82 11.41 -28.07
N GLY A 137 -5.67 10.85 -26.85
CA GLY A 137 -5.27 9.46 -26.61
C GLY A 137 -3.77 9.25 -26.41
N THR A 138 -2.95 10.30 -26.52
CA THR A 138 -1.53 10.26 -26.15
C THR A 138 -1.39 10.35 -24.63
N SER A 139 -0.52 9.51 -24.05
CA SER A 139 -0.26 9.49 -22.60
C SER A 139 0.58 10.69 -22.16
N ASP A 140 0.22 11.31 -21.05
CA ASP A 140 1.08 12.25 -20.32
C ASP A 140 2.14 11.46 -19.54
N ARG A 141 3.42 11.85 -19.66
CA ARG A 141 4.52 11.06 -19.10
C ARG A 141 5.61 11.93 -18.49
N ILE A 142 6.08 11.52 -17.31
CA ILE A 142 7.21 12.16 -16.63
C ILE A 142 8.10 11.10 -15.99
N ARG A 143 9.43 11.27 -16.08
CA ARG A 143 10.37 10.40 -15.37
C ARG A 143 10.66 10.94 -13.99
N PHE A 144 10.86 10.05 -13.03
CA PHE A 144 11.28 10.43 -11.69
C PHE A 144 12.28 9.43 -11.09
N THR A 145 13.10 9.93 -10.17
CA THR A 145 13.92 9.16 -9.24
C THR A 145 13.70 9.70 -7.84
N VAL A 146 14.04 8.89 -6.83
CA VAL A 146 14.00 9.25 -5.42
C VAL A 146 15.32 8.88 -4.75
N ASP A 147 15.71 9.60 -3.70
CA ASP A 147 16.96 9.33 -2.96
C ASP A 147 16.84 8.21 -1.92
N ARG A 148 15.61 7.76 -1.62
CA ARG A 148 15.33 6.67 -0.70
C ARG A 148 14.16 5.82 -1.17
N ARG A 149 14.04 4.61 -0.61
CA ARG A 149 12.94 3.68 -0.91
C ARG A 149 11.62 4.32 -0.49
N ILE A 150 10.63 4.27 -1.37
CA ILE A 150 9.25 4.68 -1.11
C ILE A 150 8.27 3.68 -1.73
N PHE A 151 7.01 3.79 -1.37
CA PHE A 151 5.90 3.06 -1.98
C PHE A 151 4.91 4.02 -2.58
N VAL A 152 4.87 4.12 -3.91
CA VAL A 152 3.90 4.97 -4.63
C VAL A 152 2.56 4.25 -4.67
N ILE A 153 1.49 4.95 -4.31
CA ILE A 153 0.14 4.40 -4.25
C ILE A 153 -0.82 5.04 -5.24
N GLY A 154 -0.45 6.18 -5.84
CA GLY A 154 -1.27 6.84 -6.83
C GLY A 154 -0.66 8.14 -7.33
N PHE A 155 -1.38 8.80 -8.23
CA PHE A 155 -1.08 10.14 -8.72
C PHE A 155 -2.22 11.09 -8.40
N GLY A 156 -1.91 12.37 -8.20
CA GLY A 156 -2.89 13.44 -8.36
C GLY A 156 -2.82 13.96 -9.79
N LEU A 157 -3.98 14.14 -10.42
CA LEU A 157 -4.14 14.60 -11.80
C LEU A 157 -5.01 15.86 -11.83
N TYR A 158 -4.77 16.78 -12.76
CA TYR A 158 -5.69 17.91 -12.95
C TYR A 158 -6.95 17.47 -13.69
N GLY A 159 -8.08 18.11 -13.36
CA GLY A 159 -9.39 17.87 -13.95
C GLY A 159 -9.88 18.99 -14.86
N SER A 160 -11.15 18.90 -15.25
CA SER A 160 -11.86 19.76 -16.22
C SER A 160 -11.74 21.27 -15.93
N ILE A 161 -11.65 22.08 -16.98
CA ILE A 161 -11.81 23.56 -16.91
C ILE A 161 -13.26 24.02 -17.12
N HIS A 162 -14.16 23.11 -17.48
CA HIS A 162 -15.54 23.41 -17.88
C HIS A 162 -16.59 23.10 -16.79
N GLY A 163 -16.16 22.77 -15.59
CA GLY A 163 -17.02 22.33 -14.49
C GLY A 163 -16.97 20.82 -14.26
N PRO A 164 -17.92 20.27 -13.48
CA PRO A 164 -17.89 18.88 -13.08
C PRO A 164 -17.91 17.91 -14.26
N SER A 165 -17.01 16.93 -14.25
CA SER A 165 -16.84 15.99 -15.36
C SER A 165 -16.13 14.72 -14.89
N ASP A 166 -16.39 13.62 -15.58
CA ASP A 166 -15.69 12.35 -15.38
C ASP A 166 -14.62 12.15 -16.46
N TYR A 167 -13.49 11.57 -16.05
CA TYR A 167 -12.43 11.14 -16.95
C TYR A 167 -12.27 9.64 -16.86
N ASP A 168 -12.17 8.98 -18.02
CA ASP A 168 -11.54 7.66 -18.09
C ASP A 168 -10.03 7.86 -18.06
N VAL A 169 -9.34 7.08 -17.23
CA VAL A 169 -7.89 7.20 -17.09
C VAL A 169 -7.21 5.84 -16.92
N THR A 170 -6.08 5.69 -17.61
CA THR A 170 -5.12 4.62 -17.36
C THR A 170 -3.88 5.22 -16.72
N VAL A 171 -3.57 4.86 -15.47
CA VAL A 171 -2.32 5.25 -14.80
C VAL A 171 -1.33 4.09 -14.77
N GLN A 172 -0.05 4.37 -14.98
CA GLN A 172 1.01 3.36 -15.00
C GLN A 172 2.30 3.84 -14.36
N ILE A 173 3.07 2.90 -13.80
CA ILE A 173 4.48 3.08 -13.45
C ILE A 173 5.30 2.05 -14.21
N ILE A 174 6.31 2.53 -14.94
CA ILE A 174 7.20 1.71 -15.77
C ILE A 174 8.63 1.89 -15.26
N HIS A 175 9.37 0.80 -15.13
CA HIS A 175 10.81 0.86 -14.90
C HIS A 175 11.51 1.36 -16.18
N THR A 176 12.07 2.57 -16.16
CA THR A 176 12.54 3.26 -17.38
C THR A 176 13.63 2.49 -18.12
N GLY A 177 14.57 1.88 -17.39
CA GLY A 177 15.72 1.20 -18.00
C GLY A 177 15.38 -0.13 -18.69
N SER A 178 14.38 -0.86 -18.19
CA SER A 178 13.99 -2.17 -18.74
C SER A 178 12.69 -2.15 -19.52
N GLY A 179 11.91 -1.08 -19.43
CA GLY A 179 10.55 -1.01 -19.98
C GLY A 179 9.53 -1.88 -19.24
N LYS A 180 9.89 -2.53 -18.12
CA LYS A 180 8.97 -3.38 -17.36
C LYS A 180 7.85 -2.54 -16.76
N LEU A 181 6.60 -2.89 -17.07
CA LEU A 181 5.42 -2.36 -16.40
C LEU A 181 5.37 -2.89 -14.96
N LEU A 182 5.35 -1.98 -13.98
CA LEU A 182 5.33 -2.32 -12.55
C LEU A 182 3.92 -2.28 -11.98
N ALA A 183 3.11 -1.33 -12.44
CA ALA A 183 1.71 -1.23 -12.08
C ALA A 183 0.91 -0.54 -13.18
N SER A 184 -0.37 -0.90 -13.28
CA SER A 184 -1.35 -0.29 -14.15
C SER A 184 -2.70 -0.28 -13.44
N ASN A 185 -3.48 0.77 -13.62
CA ASN A 185 -4.88 0.78 -13.24
C ASN A 185 -5.70 1.54 -14.28
N ASP A 186 -6.70 0.86 -14.85
CA ASP A 186 -7.71 1.43 -15.74
C ASP A 186 -8.94 1.74 -14.89
N THR A 187 -9.27 3.03 -14.76
CA THR A 187 -10.28 3.50 -13.82
C THR A 187 -10.87 4.83 -14.27
N THR A 188 -11.73 5.41 -13.44
CA THR A 188 -12.32 6.73 -13.66
C THR A 188 -12.08 7.64 -12.45
N PHE A 189 -12.07 8.94 -12.66
CA PHE A 189 -12.19 9.91 -11.57
C PHE A 189 -13.12 11.05 -11.97
N SER A 190 -13.86 11.54 -10.97
CA SER A 190 -14.71 12.71 -11.10
C SER A 190 -13.97 13.94 -10.61
N CYS A 191 -14.12 15.05 -11.34
CA CYS A 191 -13.63 16.36 -10.94
C CYS A 191 -14.79 17.36 -10.84
N ASP A 192 -14.58 18.46 -10.13
CA ASP A 192 -15.59 19.49 -9.87
C ASP A 192 -15.39 20.77 -10.70
N GLY A 193 -14.35 20.81 -11.55
CA GLY A 193 -13.98 21.97 -12.36
C GLY A 193 -12.94 22.90 -11.71
N THR A 194 -12.59 22.66 -10.44
CA THR A 194 -11.58 23.46 -9.74
C THR A 194 -10.17 23.14 -10.24
N PRO A 195 -9.19 24.04 -10.06
CA PRO A 195 -7.79 23.78 -10.39
C PRO A 195 -7.10 22.84 -9.39
N ASN A 196 -7.85 22.13 -8.54
CA ASN A 196 -7.33 21.15 -7.60
C ASN A 196 -6.88 19.87 -8.33
N THR A 197 -6.17 19.02 -7.60
CA THR A 197 -5.76 17.71 -8.05
C THR A 197 -6.75 16.63 -7.58
N PHE A 198 -6.97 15.64 -8.44
CA PHE A 198 -7.87 14.53 -8.21
C PHE A 198 -7.09 13.23 -8.21
N ARG A 199 -7.36 12.39 -7.21
CA ARG A 199 -6.51 11.27 -6.88
C ARG A 199 -6.90 10.04 -7.68
N VAL A 200 -5.91 9.39 -8.28
CA VAL A 200 -6.06 8.14 -9.02
C VAL A 200 -5.07 7.13 -8.46
N MET A 201 -5.62 6.06 -7.86
CA MET A 201 -4.85 5.12 -7.05
C MET A 201 -4.50 3.85 -7.84
N PHE A 202 -3.35 3.24 -7.56
CA PHE A 202 -3.03 1.88 -7.98
C PHE A 202 -3.76 0.85 -7.10
N LYS A 203 -3.97 -0.36 -7.64
CA LYS A 203 -4.58 -1.47 -6.88
C LYS A 203 -3.71 -1.93 -5.72
N THR A 204 -2.39 -1.85 -5.91
CA THR A 204 -1.39 -2.19 -4.90
C THR A 204 -0.28 -1.14 -4.89
N PRO A 205 0.36 -0.89 -3.74
CA PRO A 205 1.52 -0.01 -3.67
C PRO A 205 2.66 -0.50 -4.55
N VAL A 206 3.36 0.44 -5.18
CA VAL A 206 4.48 0.18 -6.08
C VAL A 206 5.76 0.56 -5.38
N GLU A 207 6.64 -0.42 -5.16
CA GLU A 207 7.95 -0.18 -4.59
C GLU A 207 8.87 0.55 -5.56
N ILE A 208 9.38 1.69 -5.11
CA ILE A 208 10.31 2.55 -5.85
C ILE A 208 11.65 2.52 -5.12
N ASN A 209 12.67 2.02 -5.81
CA ASN A 209 14.02 1.92 -5.28
C ASN A 209 14.78 3.25 -5.40
N PRO A 210 15.67 3.55 -4.45
CA PRO A 210 16.54 4.71 -4.53
C PRO A 210 17.32 4.76 -5.85
N ASN A 211 17.50 5.95 -6.39
CA ASN A 211 18.35 6.24 -7.56
C ASN A 211 18.02 5.42 -8.81
N THR A 212 16.83 4.82 -8.86
CA THR A 212 16.34 4.06 -10.01
C THR A 212 15.34 4.92 -10.78
N ASN A 213 15.42 4.90 -12.11
CA ASN A 213 14.59 5.74 -12.96
C ASN A 213 13.27 5.04 -13.30
N TYR A 214 12.16 5.71 -13.00
CA TYR A 214 10.81 5.26 -13.29
C TYR A 214 10.10 6.28 -14.15
N THR A 215 9.17 5.82 -14.99
CA THR A 215 8.28 6.68 -15.78
C THR A 215 6.87 6.55 -15.22
N ALA A 216 6.33 7.67 -14.73
CA ALA A 216 4.92 7.82 -14.42
C ALA A 216 4.16 8.17 -15.71
N CYS A 217 3.06 7.48 -15.97
CA CYS A 217 2.21 7.70 -17.13
C CYS A 217 0.75 7.87 -16.70
N ALA A 218 0.03 8.77 -17.35
CA ALA A 218 -1.41 8.92 -17.23
C ALA A 218 -2.01 9.16 -18.62
N THR A 219 -2.90 8.27 -19.06
CA THR A 219 -3.61 8.41 -20.34
C THR A 219 -5.05 8.77 -20.04
N LEU A 220 -5.39 10.04 -20.19
CA LEU A 220 -6.73 10.55 -19.89
C LEU A 220 -7.59 10.59 -21.15
N LYS A 221 -8.89 10.35 -20.98
CA LYS A 221 -9.93 10.62 -21.97
C LYS A 221 -11.03 11.40 -21.27
N GLY A 222 -11.28 12.60 -21.77
CA GLY A 222 -12.27 13.52 -21.21
C GLY A 222 -12.17 14.89 -21.87
N SER A 223 -12.81 15.87 -21.24
CA SER A 223 -12.76 17.28 -21.65
C SER A 223 -11.37 17.88 -21.49
N ASP A 224 -11.16 19.13 -21.89
CA ASP A 224 -9.90 19.80 -21.55
C ASP A 224 -9.81 20.10 -20.06
N SER A 225 -8.57 20.09 -19.57
CA SER A 225 -8.26 20.21 -18.15
C SER A 225 -7.36 21.40 -17.84
N HIS A 226 -7.21 21.65 -16.55
CA HIS A 226 -6.11 22.48 -16.03
C HIS A 226 -4.78 21.74 -16.22
N TYR A 227 -3.66 22.45 -16.15
CA TYR A 227 -2.32 21.87 -16.13
C TYR A 227 -1.40 22.67 -15.24
N GLY A 228 -0.29 22.06 -14.83
CA GLY A 228 0.69 22.70 -13.99
C GLY A 228 1.74 23.43 -14.82
N THR A 229 2.26 24.52 -14.27
CA THR A 229 3.38 25.28 -14.85
C THR A 229 4.41 25.61 -13.77
N ASN A 230 5.57 26.10 -14.21
CA ASN A 230 6.70 26.42 -13.33
C ASN A 230 7.15 25.20 -12.51
N GLY A 231 7.28 24.07 -13.21
CA GLY A 231 7.63 22.78 -12.64
C GLY A 231 9.07 22.71 -12.13
N SER A 232 9.25 21.99 -11.03
CA SER A 232 10.51 21.88 -10.32
C SER A 232 11.22 20.57 -10.65
N ARG A 233 12.41 20.65 -11.25
CA ARG A 233 13.26 19.47 -11.54
C ARG A 233 13.62 18.68 -10.29
N LYS A 234 13.75 19.35 -9.15
CA LYS A 234 14.07 18.74 -7.86
C LYS A 234 13.08 19.26 -6.83
N VAL A 235 12.40 18.34 -6.13
CA VAL A 235 11.52 18.68 -5.01
C VAL A 235 12.07 17.99 -3.77
N VAL A 236 12.38 18.78 -2.76
CA VAL A 236 12.79 18.28 -1.43
C VAL A 236 11.53 18.27 -0.57
N PHE A 237 11.02 17.09 -0.30
CA PHE A 237 9.84 16.89 0.53
C PHE A 237 10.26 16.61 1.98
N ASP A 238 9.86 17.49 2.89
CA ASP A 238 10.10 17.30 4.33
C ASP A 238 9.05 16.36 4.91
N LEU A 239 9.47 15.20 5.43
CA LEU A 239 8.57 14.30 6.15
C LEU A 239 8.19 14.97 7.47
N SER A 240 6.89 15.10 7.76
CA SER A 240 6.43 15.75 8.98
C SER A 240 7.04 15.08 10.22
N GLY A 241 7.87 15.79 10.99
CA GLY A 241 8.60 15.29 12.16
C GLY A 241 10.11 15.09 11.92
N SER A 242 10.82 14.53 12.88
CA SER A 242 12.28 14.24 12.83
C SER A 242 12.66 13.06 11.92
N VAL A 243 11.81 12.69 10.94
CA VAL A 243 11.91 11.46 10.13
C VAL A 243 12.73 11.65 8.83
N GLY A 244 13.18 12.88 8.57
CA GLY A 244 14.09 13.22 7.48
C GLY A 244 13.37 13.75 6.24
N LYS A 245 14.06 13.70 5.10
CA LYS A 245 13.60 14.27 3.82
C LYS A 245 13.52 13.19 2.75
N VAL A 246 12.70 13.41 1.73
CA VAL A 246 12.70 12.65 0.48
C VAL A 246 12.97 13.61 -0.65
N ILE A 247 13.94 13.29 -1.51
CA ILE A 247 14.28 14.11 -2.66
C ILE A 247 13.75 13.42 -3.90
N PHE A 248 12.78 14.06 -4.57
CA PHE A 248 12.33 13.68 -5.90
C PHE A 248 13.13 14.44 -6.94
N GLN A 249 13.57 13.75 -7.99
CA GLN A 249 14.12 14.38 -9.18
C GLN A 249 13.29 13.99 -10.40
N PHE A 250 12.71 15.00 -11.06
CA PHE A 250 11.92 14.84 -12.26
C PHE A 250 12.77 15.07 -13.51
N SER A 251 12.56 14.26 -14.54
CA SER A 251 13.25 14.38 -15.81
C SER A 251 12.32 14.11 -16.98
N TYR A 252 12.67 14.66 -18.14
CA TYR A 252 11.85 14.58 -19.34
C TYR A 252 11.71 13.12 -19.83
N ALA A 253 10.48 12.72 -20.15
CA ALA A 253 10.17 11.45 -20.80
C ALA A 253 10.04 11.69 -22.31
N ALA A 254 11.05 11.34 -23.10
CA ALA A 254 11.01 11.53 -24.55
C ALA A 254 9.93 10.69 -25.25
N GLY A 255 9.32 11.23 -26.30
CA GLY A 255 8.33 10.55 -27.15
C GLY A 255 6.89 10.89 -26.78
N CYS A 256 6.01 9.89 -26.77
CA CYS A 256 4.56 10.02 -26.54
C CYS A 256 4.22 10.48 -25.11
N ASN A 257 4.42 11.76 -24.80
CA ASN A 257 4.23 12.36 -23.47
C ASN A 257 3.11 13.43 -23.43
N ASN A 258 2.34 13.56 -24.52
CA ASN A 258 1.25 14.54 -24.67
C ASN A 258 1.66 16.00 -24.39
N GLY A 259 2.95 16.32 -24.50
CA GLY A 259 3.51 17.64 -24.18
C GLY A 259 3.97 17.79 -22.73
N THR A 260 3.67 16.85 -21.84
CA THR A 260 4.09 16.91 -20.43
C THR A 260 5.61 16.89 -20.34
N SER A 261 6.15 17.86 -19.62
CA SER A 261 7.58 18.10 -19.42
C SER A 261 7.91 18.26 -17.93
N VAL A 262 9.17 18.58 -17.61
CA VAL A 262 9.55 18.91 -16.23
C VAL A 262 8.89 20.23 -15.81
N GLU A 263 8.73 21.14 -16.75
CA GLU A 263 8.28 22.52 -16.57
C GLU A 263 6.75 22.64 -16.57
N ASP A 264 6.06 21.86 -17.40
CA ASP A 264 4.62 22.02 -17.65
C ASP A 264 3.88 20.67 -17.84
N GLY A 265 2.56 20.67 -17.63
CA GLY A 265 1.65 19.59 -18.05
C GLY A 265 0.94 18.86 -16.91
N GLN A 266 0.70 17.56 -17.11
CA GLN A 266 -0.06 16.69 -16.21
C GLN A 266 0.83 15.95 -15.20
N ILE A 267 0.19 15.12 -14.36
CA ILE A 267 0.82 14.40 -13.25
C ILE A 267 1.48 15.40 -12.27
N PRO A 268 0.70 16.32 -11.69
CA PRO A 268 1.19 17.27 -10.70
C PRO A 268 1.73 16.59 -9.44
N GLU A 269 1.14 15.47 -9.04
CA GLU A 269 1.40 14.88 -7.73
C GLU A 269 1.72 13.38 -7.79
N ILE A 270 2.68 12.97 -6.95
CA ILE A 270 2.91 11.57 -6.60
C ILE A 270 2.48 11.36 -5.16
N ILE A 271 1.60 10.38 -4.94
CA ILE A 271 1.07 10.01 -3.63
C ILE A 271 1.82 8.76 -3.17
N PHE A 272 2.43 8.81 -1.99
CA PHE A 272 3.35 7.76 -1.56
C PHE A 272 3.40 7.58 -0.04
N TYR A 273 4.08 6.52 0.37
CA TYR A 273 4.52 6.26 1.72
C TYR A 273 6.04 6.04 1.76
N THR A 274 6.67 6.33 2.89
CA THR A 274 8.08 6.04 3.17
C THR A 274 8.22 4.82 4.06
#